data_AF-A0A6I3XFN0-F1
#
_entry.id   AF-A0A6I3XFN0-F1
#
_cell.length_a   1.000
_cell.length_b   1.000
_cell.length_c   1.000
_cell.angle_alpha   90.00
_cell.angle_beta   90.00
_cell.angle_gamma   90.00
#
_symmetry.space_group_name_H-M   'P 1'
#
loop_
_entity.id
_entity.type
_entity.pdbx_description
1 polymer ?
#
loop_
_entity_poly.entity_id
_entity_poly.type
_entity_poly.pdbx_seq_one_letter_code
_entity_poly.pdbx_strand_id
1 'polypeptide(L)'
;MFAYYFRLGLRNLRRNPALTALMVLTLAIGVAASVSTLTILHVMSGNPMPHKSDRLIVPLFDNGPMEGYAPGDEPNDNQLSYRDAMNLLASKQGERRTAMMGLGGSLQPDRKDMAPFIVSGGGPTRDFFAMFEIPFLYGQAWSDADDKAGADVIVLTRALSEKLYGNDNPVGRRLRYNGFDYQVTGVIDTWKPVPRFHRIVGMGPFDEEDEFFIPIASAVRHEWNNSGSTNCTSHSGTGYQGFLDSECTWLQFWFELRSASDRPALQDWLDGYAAEQRKLGRLQRNTPNRLYDLAEWLEHLKVVGNDSKLSAWLAFGFLVLCLVNTIGLLLAKFSVRAPEVGVRRALGASRKEIFHQFLTETTVIGLAGGMLGLLLAVGALALISMQSKQLALVARMDWVMLVATFAMAVAAAMLAGLLPTWRACQVTPALQLKSQ
;
A
#
# COMPACT_ATOMS: atom_id res chain seq x y z
N MET A 1 -29.26 20.08 29.72
CA MET A 1 -29.72 20.68 28.44
C MET A 1 -29.41 19.78 27.23
N PHE A 2 -28.17 19.37 26.97
CA PHE A 2 -27.80 18.55 25.80
C PHE A 2 -28.58 17.23 25.68
N ALA A 3 -28.71 16.46 26.77
CA ALA A 3 -29.47 15.20 26.80
C ALA A 3 -30.96 15.36 26.43
N TYR A 4 -31.54 16.53 26.74
CA TYR A 4 -32.93 16.86 26.37
C TYR A 4 -33.05 17.05 24.86
N TYR A 5 -32.17 17.86 24.25
CA TYR A 5 -32.16 18.07 22.79
C TYR A 5 -31.84 16.77 22.02
N PHE A 6 -30.95 15.93 22.56
CA PHE A 6 -30.65 14.63 21.96
C PHE A 6 -31.88 13.69 21.96
N ARG A 7 -32.56 13.55 23.10
CA ARG A 7 -33.82 12.77 23.18
C ARG A 7 -34.91 13.35 22.27
N LEU A 8 -35.01 14.68 22.20
CA LEU A 8 -35.97 15.37 21.34
C LEU A 8 -35.67 15.11 19.85
N GLY A 9 -34.39 15.15 19.46
CA GLY A 9 -33.92 14.78 18.12
C GLY A 9 -34.32 13.34 17.78
N LEU A 10 -34.04 12.38 18.67
CA LEU A 10 -34.43 10.97 18.50
C LEU A 10 -35.94 10.80 18.29
N ARG A 11 -36.75 11.54 19.05
CA ARG A 11 -38.22 11.48 18.96
C ARG A 11 -38.75 12.11 17.68
N ASN A 12 -38.14 13.21 17.23
CA ASN A 12 -38.48 13.89 15.99
C ASN A 12 -38.11 13.09 14.73
N LEU A 13 -37.09 12.24 14.81
CA LEU A 13 -36.69 11.32 13.74
C LEU A 13 -37.77 10.26 13.48
N ARG A 14 -38.38 9.73 14.55
CA ARG A 14 -39.48 8.75 14.44
C ARG A 14 -40.77 9.33 13.87
N ARG A 15 -40.95 10.66 13.91
CA ARG A 15 -42.16 11.32 13.41
C ARG A 15 -42.24 11.35 11.87
N ASN A 16 -41.09 11.40 11.19
CA ASN A 16 -40.99 11.31 9.73
C ASN A 16 -39.99 10.19 9.35
N PRO A 17 -40.39 8.91 9.50
CA PRO A 17 -39.46 7.79 9.39
C PRO A 17 -38.93 7.60 7.98
N ALA A 18 -39.76 7.79 6.94
CA ALA A 18 -39.33 7.62 5.54
C ALA A 18 -38.26 8.64 5.12
N LEU A 19 -38.50 9.94 5.36
CA LEU A 19 -37.51 10.99 5.05
C LEU A 19 -36.24 10.82 5.88
N THR A 20 -36.37 10.42 7.14
CA THR A 20 -35.22 10.17 8.00
C THR A 20 -34.39 8.99 7.50
N ALA A 21 -35.03 7.87 7.15
CA ALA A 21 -34.37 6.70 6.59
C ALA A 21 -33.65 7.06 5.28
N LEU A 22 -34.30 7.84 4.40
CA LEU A 22 -33.69 8.29 3.15
C LEU A 22 -32.43 9.13 3.39
N MET A 23 -32.47 10.11 4.32
CA MET A 23 -31.30 10.92 4.68
C MET A 23 -30.17 10.07 5.27
N VAL A 24 -30.50 9.16 6.20
CA VAL A 24 -29.52 8.26 6.83
C VAL A 24 -28.88 7.33 5.81
N LEU A 25 -29.67 6.72 4.91
CA LEU A 25 -29.18 5.83 3.86
C LEU A 25 -28.32 6.58 2.83
N THR A 26 -28.77 7.76 2.39
CA THR A 26 -28.02 8.57 1.43
C THR A 26 -26.65 8.96 1.98
N LEU A 27 -26.60 9.39 3.25
CA LEU A 27 -25.35 9.72 3.91
C LEU A 27 -24.49 8.46 4.13
N ALA A 28 -25.08 7.35 4.57
CA ALA A 28 -24.38 6.10 4.82
C ALA A 28 -23.68 5.56 3.56
N ILE A 29 -24.36 5.57 2.40
CA ILE A 29 -23.77 5.08 1.15
C ILE A 29 -22.63 6.00 0.69
N GLY A 30 -22.81 7.33 0.76
CA GLY A 30 -21.77 8.29 0.42
C GLY A 30 -20.51 8.14 1.30
N VAL A 31 -20.72 7.99 2.61
CA VAL A 31 -19.63 7.74 3.58
C VAL A 31 -18.97 6.39 3.31
N ALA A 32 -19.75 5.33 3.09
CA ALA A 32 -19.20 4.00 2.84
C ALA A 32 -18.30 3.97 1.60
N ALA A 33 -18.75 4.61 0.51
CA ALA A 33 -17.99 4.70 -0.73
C ALA A 33 -16.69 5.49 -0.56
N SER A 34 -16.73 6.67 0.06
CA SER A 34 -15.53 7.50 0.26
C SER A 34 -14.52 6.86 1.21
N VAL A 35 -14.99 6.19 2.25
CA VAL A 35 -14.13 5.54 3.23
C VAL A 35 -13.45 4.32 2.64
N SER A 36 -14.19 3.49 1.91
CA SER A 36 -13.63 2.27 1.32
C SER A 36 -12.51 2.61 0.34
N THR A 37 -12.71 3.61 -0.53
CA THR A 37 -11.67 4.03 -1.48
C THR A 37 -10.51 4.76 -0.81
N LEU A 38 -10.77 5.60 0.20
CA LEU A 38 -9.71 6.27 0.96
C LEU A 38 -8.86 5.27 1.75
N THR A 39 -9.47 4.25 2.33
CA THR A 39 -8.78 3.17 3.06
C THR A 39 -7.83 2.43 2.13
N ILE A 40 -8.33 2.01 0.96
CA ILE A 40 -7.53 1.35 -0.06
C ILE A 40 -6.37 2.25 -0.51
N LEU A 41 -6.66 3.51 -0.84
CA LEU A 41 -5.64 4.46 -1.27
C LEU A 41 -4.58 4.68 -0.19
N HIS A 42 -4.98 4.85 1.07
CA HIS A 42 -4.07 5.07 2.18
C HIS A 42 -3.10 3.90 2.38
N VAL A 43 -3.61 2.66 2.37
CA VAL A 43 -2.79 1.46 2.50
C VAL A 43 -1.85 1.30 1.30
N MET A 44 -2.33 1.57 0.08
CA MET A 44 -1.50 1.49 -1.12
C MET A 44 -0.43 2.59 -1.20
N SER A 45 -0.70 3.78 -0.65
CA SER A 45 0.21 4.92 -0.65
C SER A 45 1.17 4.95 0.55
N GLY A 46 1.10 3.96 1.43
CA GLY A 46 1.95 3.89 2.61
C GLY A 46 3.44 3.84 2.22
N ASN A 47 4.28 4.53 2.98
CA ASN A 47 5.72 4.30 2.93
C ASN A 47 6.05 3.13 3.86
N PRO A 48 6.55 1.99 3.34
CA PRO A 48 6.76 0.79 4.15
C PRO A 48 7.95 0.91 5.13
N MET A 49 8.86 1.87 4.93
CA MET A 49 9.99 2.14 5.84
C MET A 49 10.24 3.65 6.00
N PRO A 50 9.33 4.40 6.65
CA PRO A 50 9.37 5.86 6.66
C PRO A 50 10.61 6.43 7.37
N HIS A 51 11.21 5.70 8.31
CA HIS A 51 12.40 6.12 9.04
C HIS A 51 13.73 5.93 8.28
N LYS A 52 13.72 5.19 7.17
CA LYS A 52 14.92 4.92 6.34
C LYS A 52 14.70 5.19 4.85
N SER A 53 13.51 5.67 4.47
CA SER A 53 13.10 5.80 3.07
C SER A 53 14.06 6.63 2.21
N ASP A 54 14.64 7.68 2.79
CA ASP A 54 15.58 8.61 2.14
C ASP A 54 17.01 8.05 1.99
N ARG A 55 17.29 6.91 2.62
CA ARG A 55 18.59 6.22 2.59
C ARG A 55 18.57 4.93 1.78
N LEU A 56 17.40 4.38 1.47
CA LEU A 56 17.24 3.20 0.63
C LEU A 56 17.15 3.63 -0.84
N ILE A 57 18.18 3.35 -1.62
CA ILE A 57 18.35 3.88 -2.96
C ILE A 57 18.36 2.78 -4.01
N VAL A 58 17.55 2.95 -5.05
CA VAL A 58 17.51 2.10 -6.25
C VAL A 58 18.25 2.81 -7.39
N PRO A 59 19.30 2.20 -7.97
CA PRO A 59 19.95 2.73 -9.14
C PRO A 59 19.20 2.36 -10.43
N LEU A 60 19.08 3.32 -11.35
CA LEU A 60 18.51 3.13 -12.67
C LEU A 60 19.43 3.73 -13.74
N PHE A 61 19.78 2.94 -14.73
CA PHE A 61 20.51 3.35 -15.94
C PHE A 61 20.17 2.43 -17.09
N ASP A 62 20.25 2.92 -18.31
CA ASP A 62 19.79 2.19 -19.50
C ASP A 62 20.91 1.34 -20.11
N ASN A 63 20.69 0.03 -20.20
CA ASN A 63 21.57 -0.91 -20.90
C ASN A 63 20.98 -1.42 -22.23
N GLY A 64 19.89 -0.80 -22.71
CA GLY A 64 19.24 -1.14 -23.97
C GLY A 64 20.09 -0.83 -25.20
N PRO A 65 19.83 -1.53 -26.33
CA PRO A 65 20.53 -1.30 -27.59
C PRO A 65 20.12 0.03 -28.24
N MET A 66 20.93 0.57 -29.15
CA MET A 66 20.56 1.77 -29.92
C MET A 66 19.38 1.57 -30.86
N GLU A 67 19.03 0.32 -31.17
CA GLU A 67 17.92 0.01 -32.06
C GLU A 67 16.59 0.45 -31.43
N GLY A 68 15.83 1.26 -32.16
CA GLY A 68 14.56 1.84 -31.69
C GLY A 68 14.68 2.95 -30.66
N TYR A 69 15.89 3.40 -30.30
CA TYR A 69 16.09 4.48 -29.32
C TYR A 69 16.02 5.87 -29.95
N ALA A 70 15.21 6.76 -29.36
CA ALA A 70 15.23 8.19 -29.61
C ALA A 70 15.81 8.95 -28.39
N PRO A 71 16.59 10.03 -28.62
CA PRO A 71 17.06 10.87 -27.52
C PRO A 71 15.90 11.39 -26.66
N GLY A 72 15.91 11.04 -25.37
CA GLY A 72 14.86 11.41 -24.42
C GLY A 72 13.92 10.27 -24.03
N ASP A 73 14.06 9.09 -24.64
CA ASP A 73 13.33 7.89 -24.19
C ASP A 73 13.72 7.49 -22.77
N GLU A 74 12.75 6.93 -22.04
CA GLU A 74 12.98 6.35 -20.72
C GLU A 74 13.85 5.08 -20.82
N PRO A 75 14.55 4.69 -19.72
CA PRO A 75 15.32 3.46 -19.69
C PRO A 75 14.52 2.22 -20.11
N ASN A 76 15.19 1.29 -20.78
CA ASN A 76 14.56 0.09 -21.34
C ASN A 76 13.90 -0.85 -20.30
N ASP A 77 14.44 -0.91 -19.09
CA ASP A 77 13.89 -1.71 -17.99
C ASP A 77 14.20 -1.05 -16.64
N ASN A 78 13.48 -1.46 -15.61
CA ASN A 78 13.61 -1.05 -14.21
C ASN A 78 14.45 -2.04 -13.39
N GLN A 79 15.23 -2.90 -14.05
CA GLN A 79 16.06 -3.94 -13.47
C GLN A 79 17.48 -3.86 -14.03
N LEU A 80 18.42 -4.52 -13.36
CA LEU A 80 19.81 -4.58 -13.75
C LEU A 80 20.17 -5.93 -14.38
N SER A 81 21.21 -5.91 -15.23
CA SER A 81 21.89 -7.12 -15.66
C SER A 81 22.67 -7.77 -14.52
N TYR A 82 22.97 -9.06 -14.63
CA TYR A 82 23.78 -9.78 -13.65
C TYR A 82 25.15 -9.12 -13.46
N ARG A 83 25.83 -8.83 -14.56
CA ARG A 83 27.15 -8.20 -14.56
C ARG A 83 27.14 -6.83 -13.87
N ASP A 84 26.13 -6.00 -14.13
CA ASP A 84 26.04 -4.69 -13.49
C ASP A 84 25.74 -4.80 -12.00
N ALA A 85 24.82 -5.68 -11.59
CA ALA A 85 24.57 -5.95 -10.18
C ALA A 85 25.85 -6.40 -9.46
N MET A 86 26.65 -7.29 -10.06
CA MET A 86 27.92 -7.73 -9.47
C MET A 86 28.95 -6.60 -9.37
N ASN A 87 29.05 -5.73 -10.38
CA ASN A 87 29.92 -4.55 -10.33
C ASN A 87 29.51 -3.59 -9.20
N LEU A 88 28.21 -3.35 -9.04
CA LEU A 88 27.67 -2.53 -7.97
C LEU A 88 27.92 -3.16 -6.58
N LEU A 89 27.77 -4.48 -6.43
CA LEU A 89 28.14 -5.20 -5.20
C LEU A 89 29.64 -5.08 -4.88
N ALA A 90 30.52 -5.00 -5.90
CA ALA A 90 31.96 -4.85 -5.71
C ALA A 90 32.42 -3.40 -5.43
N SER A 91 31.56 -2.40 -5.72
CA SER A 91 31.92 -0.97 -5.77
C SER A 91 32.37 -0.31 -4.45
N LYS A 92 32.07 -0.92 -3.31
CA LYS A 92 32.19 -0.37 -1.95
C LYS A 92 31.42 0.93 -1.70
N GLN A 93 30.46 1.27 -2.56
CA GLN A 93 29.61 2.44 -2.38
C GLN A 93 28.44 2.17 -1.43
N GLY A 94 27.98 3.20 -0.73
CA GLY A 94 26.96 3.08 0.30
C GLY A 94 27.44 2.35 1.57
N GLU A 95 26.58 2.33 2.58
CA GLU A 95 26.76 1.55 3.81
C GLU A 95 26.55 0.06 3.57
N ARG A 96 25.47 -0.29 2.88
CA ARG A 96 25.12 -1.67 2.49
C ARG A 96 24.66 -1.74 1.05
N ARG A 97 24.75 -2.94 0.46
CA ARG A 97 24.33 -3.21 -0.92
C ARG A 97 23.69 -4.58 -0.99
N THR A 98 22.62 -4.70 -1.76
CA THR A 98 22.06 -6.01 -2.08
C THR A 98 21.53 -6.07 -3.49
N ALA A 99 21.82 -7.18 -4.16
CA ALA A 99 21.10 -7.62 -5.34
C ALA A 99 20.04 -8.64 -4.93
N MET A 100 18.97 -8.75 -5.71
CA MET A 100 17.90 -9.71 -5.46
C MET A 100 17.32 -10.25 -6.76
N MET A 101 17.10 -11.56 -6.79
CA MET A 101 16.29 -12.26 -7.80
C MET A 101 15.04 -12.86 -7.18
N GLY A 102 14.03 -13.12 -8.01
CA GLY A 102 12.87 -13.93 -7.61
C GLY A 102 13.17 -15.41 -7.76
N LEU A 103 12.66 -16.23 -6.83
CA LEU A 103 12.82 -17.68 -6.84
C LEU A 103 11.48 -18.38 -6.71
N GLY A 104 11.34 -19.53 -7.36
CA GLY A 104 10.14 -20.35 -7.35
C GLY A 104 10.53 -21.80 -7.60
N GLY A 105 9.98 -22.73 -6.82
CA GLY A 105 10.39 -24.12 -6.93
C GLY A 105 9.69 -25.07 -5.98
N SER A 106 9.99 -26.36 -6.14
CA SER A 106 9.40 -27.42 -5.34
C SER A 106 10.19 -27.61 -4.05
N LEU A 107 9.51 -27.42 -2.91
CA LEU A 107 9.99 -27.79 -1.60
C LEU A 107 9.49 -29.18 -1.23
N GLN A 108 10.40 -30.02 -0.76
CA GLN A 108 10.15 -31.39 -0.32
C GLN A 108 10.31 -31.46 1.21
N PRO A 109 9.20 -31.56 1.96
CA PRO A 109 9.24 -31.71 3.41
C PRO A 109 9.86 -33.06 3.80
N ASP A 110 10.55 -33.11 4.94
CA ASP A 110 11.00 -34.38 5.56
C ASP A 110 9.83 -35.18 6.18
N ARG A 111 8.62 -34.59 6.15
CA ARG A 111 7.38 -35.16 6.65
C ARG A 111 6.73 -36.09 5.63
N LYS A 112 6.61 -37.38 5.98
CA LYS A 112 5.97 -38.41 5.12
C LYS A 112 4.50 -38.13 4.81
N ASP A 113 3.83 -37.35 5.65
CA ASP A 113 2.42 -37.00 5.50
C ASP A 113 2.19 -35.72 4.68
N MET A 114 3.25 -35.09 4.17
CA MET A 114 3.17 -33.87 3.37
C MET A 114 3.78 -34.08 1.99
N ALA A 115 2.97 -33.96 0.94
CA ALA A 115 3.46 -34.00 -0.43
C ALA A 115 4.31 -32.74 -0.75
N PRO A 116 5.26 -32.83 -1.70
CA PRO A 116 5.98 -31.65 -2.19
C PRO A 116 5.03 -30.57 -2.69
N PHE A 117 5.36 -29.31 -2.43
CA PHE A 117 4.57 -28.16 -2.88
C PHE A 117 5.47 -27.06 -3.43
N ILE A 118 4.89 -26.20 -4.27
CA ILE A 118 5.60 -25.04 -4.81
C ILE A 118 5.65 -23.95 -3.74
N VAL A 119 6.84 -23.39 -3.57
CA VAL A 119 7.07 -22.20 -2.76
C VAL A 119 7.73 -21.11 -3.60
N SER A 120 7.39 -19.88 -3.28
CA SER A 120 7.99 -18.68 -3.90
C SER A 120 8.85 -17.95 -2.87
N GLY A 121 9.98 -17.42 -3.30
CA GLY A 121 10.94 -16.76 -2.41
C GLY A 121 11.84 -15.78 -3.13
N GLY A 122 12.87 -15.34 -2.42
CA GLY A 122 13.87 -14.41 -2.96
C GLY A 122 15.29 -14.96 -2.85
N GLY A 123 16.13 -14.62 -3.82
CA GLY A 123 17.57 -14.84 -3.73
C GLY A 123 18.31 -13.52 -3.52
N PRO A 124 18.41 -12.97 -2.29
CA PRO A 124 19.19 -11.78 -2.03
C PRO A 124 20.67 -12.08 -1.70
N THR A 125 21.47 -11.04 -1.55
CA THR A 125 22.73 -11.11 -0.78
C THR A 125 22.46 -10.97 0.71
N ARG A 126 23.44 -11.29 1.55
CA ARG A 126 23.32 -11.25 3.02
C ARG A 126 22.85 -9.91 3.56
N ASP A 127 23.34 -8.80 3.00
CA ASP A 127 23.08 -7.45 3.52
C ASP A 127 21.60 -7.06 3.50
N PHE A 128 20.79 -7.74 2.69
CA PHE A 128 19.34 -7.59 2.61
C PHE A 128 18.64 -7.58 3.97
N PHE A 129 18.99 -8.54 4.85
CA PHE A 129 18.31 -8.67 6.15
C PHE A 129 18.60 -7.50 7.07
N ALA A 130 19.84 -7.01 7.09
CA ALA A 130 20.24 -5.88 7.92
C ALA A 130 19.74 -4.55 7.32
N MET A 131 19.80 -4.42 5.99
CA MET A 131 19.34 -3.25 5.24
C MET A 131 17.86 -2.96 5.53
N PHE A 132 17.01 -3.98 5.42
CA PHE A 132 15.57 -3.87 5.62
C PHE A 132 15.08 -4.23 7.03
N GLU A 133 16.01 -4.37 7.98
CA GLU A 133 15.71 -4.56 9.40
C GLU A 133 14.77 -5.76 9.65
N ILE A 134 15.01 -6.86 8.94
CA ILE A 134 14.13 -8.02 8.97
C ILE A 134 14.27 -8.73 10.33
N PRO A 135 13.18 -8.86 11.11
CA PRO A 135 13.24 -9.47 12.43
C PRO A 135 13.42 -10.98 12.35
N PHE A 136 14.29 -11.54 13.18
CA PHE A 136 14.48 -12.99 13.32
C PHE A 136 13.76 -13.51 14.57
N LEU A 137 12.96 -14.56 14.39
CA LEU A 137 12.36 -15.33 15.48
C LEU A 137 13.38 -16.34 16.04
N TYR A 138 14.10 -17.02 15.13
CA TYR A 138 15.15 -17.98 15.48
C TYR A 138 16.36 -17.78 14.58
N GLY A 139 17.57 -18.03 15.12
CA GLY A 139 18.80 -17.98 14.34
C GLY A 139 19.11 -16.58 13.81
N GLN A 140 19.70 -16.52 12.62
CA GLN A 140 20.16 -15.28 12.00
C GLN A 140 20.28 -15.43 10.48
N ALA A 141 20.56 -14.32 9.79
CA ALA A 141 20.98 -14.36 8.38
C ALA A 141 22.25 -15.22 8.21
N TRP A 142 22.45 -15.76 7.01
CA TRP A 142 23.68 -16.50 6.69
C TRP A 142 24.93 -15.63 6.84
N SER A 143 26.10 -16.27 6.96
CA SER A 143 27.37 -15.54 7.16
C SER A 143 27.87 -14.90 5.86
N ASP A 144 28.80 -13.94 5.96
CA ASP A 144 29.47 -13.36 4.78
C ASP A 144 30.28 -14.40 4.01
N ALA A 145 30.81 -15.40 4.71
CA ALA A 145 31.49 -16.54 4.09
C ALA A 145 30.52 -17.41 3.29
N ASP A 146 29.34 -17.69 3.84
CA ASP A 146 28.29 -18.45 3.14
C ASP A 146 27.77 -17.71 1.91
N ASP A 147 27.60 -16.38 2.02
CA ASP A 147 27.13 -15.53 0.92
C ASP A 147 28.13 -15.54 -0.25
N LYS A 148 29.43 -15.39 0.05
CA LYS A 148 30.51 -15.44 -0.95
C LYS A 148 30.72 -16.82 -1.55
N ALA A 149 30.54 -17.88 -0.75
CA ALA A 149 30.69 -19.26 -1.21
C ALA A 149 29.47 -19.75 -2.01
N GLY A 150 28.34 -19.03 -1.98
CA GLY A 150 27.09 -19.52 -2.53
C GLY A 150 26.60 -20.78 -1.82
N ALA A 151 26.75 -20.83 -0.49
CA ALA A 151 26.41 -21.98 0.32
C ALA A 151 24.90 -22.29 0.29
N ASP A 152 24.56 -23.57 0.47
CA ASP A 152 23.16 -24.04 0.47
C ASP A 152 22.55 -23.85 1.85
N VAL A 153 22.30 -22.59 2.15
CA VAL A 153 21.67 -22.13 3.38
C VAL A 153 20.35 -21.44 3.06
N ILE A 154 19.37 -21.57 3.94
CA ILE A 154 18.03 -21.05 3.74
C ILE A 154 17.52 -20.35 5.01
N VAL A 155 16.88 -19.21 4.81
CA VAL A 155 16.11 -18.51 5.84
C VAL A 155 14.63 -18.69 5.50
N LEU A 156 13.84 -19.13 6.47
CA LEU A 156 12.41 -19.38 6.30
C LEU A 156 11.58 -18.23 6.89
N THR A 157 10.41 -17.97 6.34
CA THR A 157 9.39 -17.19 7.06
C THR A 157 8.80 -17.99 8.23
N ARG A 158 8.26 -17.29 9.23
CA ARG A 158 7.42 -17.91 10.27
C ARG A 158 6.36 -18.84 9.67
N ALA A 159 5.61 -18.38 8.66
CA ALA A 159 4.51 -19.14 8.08
C ALA A 159 4.98 -20.45 7.43
N LEU A 160 6.07 -20.44 6.67
CA LEU A 160 6.62 -21.65 6.07
C LEU A 160 7.24 -22.56 7.15
N SER A 161 7.94 -21.99 8.14
CA SER A 161 8.49 -22.74 9.27
C SER A 161 7.40 -23.47 10.06
N GLU A 162 6.30 -22.78 10.40
CA GLU A 162 5.16 -23.35 11.12
C GLU A 162 4.47 -24.45 10.32
N LYS A 163 4.33 -24.25 9.00
CA LYS A 163 3.77 -25.28 8.10
C LYS A 163 4.62 -26.55 8.10
N LEU A 164 5.95 -26.41 8.08
CA LEU A 164 6.87 -27.55 7.99
C LEU A 164 7.12 -28.23 9.34
N TYR A 165 7.32 -27.46 10.40
CA TYR A 165 7.86 -27.92 11.68
C TYR A 165 6.97 -27.59 12.89
N GLY A 166 5.81 -26.96 12.69
CA GLY A 166 5.00 -26.46 13.81
C GLY A 166 5.75 -25.36 14.58
N ASN A 167 5.66 -25.38 15.91
CA ASN A 167 6.30 -24.35 16.75
C ASN A 167 7.77 -24.65 17.08
N ASP A 168 8.35 -25.73 16.53
CA ASP A 168 9.73 -26.11 16.77
C ASP A 168 10.72 -25.16 16.08
N ASN A 169 11.89 -24.95 16.69
CA ASN A 169 12.99 -24.22 16.07
C ASN A 169 13.71 -25.13 15.03
N PRO A 170 13.67 -24.80 13.73
CA PRO A 170 14.28 -25.63 12.69
C PRO A 170 15.73 -25.27 12.38
N VAL A 171 16.34 -24.28 13.05
CA VAL A 171 17.73 -23.87 12.78
C VAL A 171 18.68 -25.05 12.91
N GLY A 172 19.53 -25.23 11.90
CA GLY A 172 20.46 -26.35 11.77
C GLY A 172 19.88 -27.59 11.07
N ARG A 173 18.55 -27.70 10.93
CA ARG A 173 17.93 -28.78 10.15
C ARG A 173 18.16 -28.57 8.66
N ARG A 174 18.05 -29.66 7.89
CA ARG A 174 18.10 -29.63 6.43
C ARG A 174 16.72 -29.85 5.84
N LEU A 175 16.46 -29.18 4.73
CA LEU A 175 15.28 -29.40 3.89
C LEU A 175 15.70 -29.49 2.44
N ARG A 176 14.90 -30.17 1.62
CA ARG A 176 15.19 -30.32 0.20
C ARG A 176 14.35 -29.35 -0.63
N TYR A 177 15.00 -28.53 -1.45
CA TYR A 177 14.37 -27.58 -2.35
C TYR A 177 15.00 -27.72 -3.75
N ASN A 178 14.15 -27.90 -4.77
CA ASN A 178 14.56 -28.15 -6.15
C ASN A 178 15.63 -29.26 -6.30
N GLY A 179 15.58 -30.28 -5.44
CA GLY A 179 16.49 -31.42 -5.46
C GLY A 179 17.80 -31.23 -4.69
N PHE A 180 18.06 -30.05 -4.12
CA PHE A 180 19.25 -29.75 -3.32
C PHE A 180 18.92 -29.62 -1.84
N ASP A 181 19.88 -29.97 -0.98
CA ASP A 181 19.70 -29.93 0.48
C ASP A 181 20.19 -28.59 1.04
N TYR A 182 19.27 -27.83 1.62
CA TYR A 182 19.54 -26.54 2.25
C TYR A 182 19.52 -26.66 3.77
N GLN A 183 20.51 -26.08 4.44
CA GLN A 183 20.54 -25.97 5.90
C GLN A 183 19.83 -24.69 6.35
N VAL A 184 18.89 -24.81 7.28
CA VAL A 184 18.16 -23.67 7.83
C VAL A 184 19.09 -22.87 8.76
N THR A 185 19.33 -21.60 8.46
CA THR A 185 20.16 -20.71 9.30
C THR A 185 19.34 -19.79 10.19
N GLY A 186 18.10 -19.51 9.80
CA GLY A 186 17.21 -18.65 10.55
C GLY A 186 15.75 -18.77 10.13
N VAL A 187 14.88 -18.28 11.00
CA VAL A 187 13.45 -18.08 10.75
C VAL A 187 13.14 -16.63 11.04
N ILE A 188 12.60 -15.91 10.05
CA ILE A 188 12.17 -14.53 10.24
C ILE A 188 10.79 -14.49 10.91
N ASP A 189 10.58 -13.48 11.74
CA ASP A 189 9.25 -13.15 12.26
C ASP A 189 8.37 -12.59 11.12
N THR A 190 7.19 -12.09 11.47
CA THR A 190 6.21 -11.47 10.61
C THR A 190 6.78 -10.17 10.06
N TRP A 191 7.27 -10.24 8.83
CA TRP A 191 7.77 -9.09 8.08
C TRP A 191 6.93 -8.94 6.81
N LYS A 192 5.97 -8.01 6.87
CA LYS A 192 4.94 -7.82 5.83
C LYS A 192 4.86 -6.34 5.45
N PRO A 193 5.90 -5.77 4.81
CA PRO A 193 5.82 -4.39 4.35
C PRO A 193 4.72 -4.24 3.31
N VAL A 194 3.88 -3.21 3.47
CA VAL A 194 2.80 -2.88 2.52
C VAL A 194 2.96 -1.41 2.11
N PRO A 195 3.11 -1.10 0.82
CA PRO A 195 3.33 -2.03 -0.29
C PRO A 195 4.65 -2.79 -0.13
N ARG A 196 4.72 -3.98 -0.75
CA ARG A 196 5.98 -4.67 -0.94
C ARG A 196 6.89 -3.79 -1.79
N PHE A 197 8.13 -3.58 -1.35
CA PHE A 197 9.05 -2.67 -2.04
C PHE A 197 10.35 -3.34 -2.47
N HIS A 198 10.82 -4.34 -1.73
CA HIS A 198 12.14 -4.95 -1.93
C HIS A 198 12.27 -5.71 -3.26
N ARG A 199 11.14 -6.20 -3.81
CA ARG A 199 11.07 -6.88 -5.11
C ARG A 199 9.70 -6.66 -5.74
N ILE A 200 9.56 -5.61 -6.56
CA ILE A 200 8.31 -5.23 -7.25
C ILE A 200 8.34 -5.58 -8.75
N VAL A 201 9.50 -5.50 -9.40
CA VAL A 201 9.53 -5.79 -10.84
C VAL A 201 9.35 -7.30 -11.06
N GLY A 202 8.37 -7.68 -11.88
CA GLY A 202 7.98 -9.08 -12.12
C GLY A 202 7.05 -9.69 -11.08
N MET A 203 6.79 -9.03 -9.94
CA MET A 203 5.81 -9.41 -8.92
C MET A 203 5.16 -8.16 -8.34
N GLY A 204 3.84 -8.04 -8.41
CA GLY A 204 3.11 -6.85 -8.01
C GLY A 204 3.36 -6.41 -6.55
N PRO A 205 3.20 -5.11 -6.25
CA PRO A 205 3.44 -4.53 -4.91
C PRO A 205 2.51 -5.06 -3.80
N PHE A 206 1.48 -5.82 -4.17
CA PHE A 206 0.49 -6.42 -3.25
C PHE A 206 0.37 -7.94 -3.43
N ASP A 207 1.34 -8.58 -4.10
CA ASP A 207 1.40 -10.03 -4.29
C ASP A 207 1.79 -10.79 -3.01
N GLU A 208 1.78 -12.13 -3.08
CA GLU A 208 2.13 -13.00 -1.97
C GLU A 208 3.59 -12.76 -1.49
N GLU A 209 3.80 -13.01 -0.20
CA GLU A 209 5.08 -12.85 0.48
C GLU A 209 6.12 -13.86 -0.02
N ASP A 210 7.39 -13.47 0.05
CA ASP A 210 8.48 -14.45 -0.09
C ASP A 210 8.39 -15.44 1.08
N GLU A 211 8.21 -16.72 0.82
CA GLU A 211 8.09 -17.75 1.85
C GLU A 211 9.45 -18.16 2.42
N PHE A 212 10.53 -17.93 1.66
CA PHE A 212 11.91 -18.24 2.02
C PHE A 212 12.91 -17.30 1.31
N PHE A 213 14.16 -17.32 1.79
CA PHE A 213 15.30 -16.67 1.17
C PHE A 213 16.52 -17.58 1.14
N ILE A 214 17.27 -17.57 0.04
CA ILE A 214 18.59 -18.22 -0.07
C ILE A 214 19.62 -17.23 -0.65
N PRO A 215 20.94 -17.48 -0.53
CA PRO A 215 21.93 -16.63 -1.18
C PRO A 215 21.75 -16.61 -2.69
N ILE A 216 21.77 -15.42 -3.31
CA ILE A 216 21.76 -15.28 -4.78
C ILE A 216 22.87 -16.10 -5.44
N ALA A 217 24.05 -16.17 -4.80
CA ALA A 217 25.18 -16.94 -5.27
C ALA A 217 24.90 -18.46 -5.27
N SER A 218 24.09 -18.99 -4.34
CA SER A 218 23.66 -20.40 -4.36
C SER A 218 22.72 -20.66 -5.54
N ALA A 219 21.75 -19.76 -5.78
CA ALA A 219 20.85 -19.87 -6.93
C ALA A 219 21.61 -19.87 -8.27
N VAL A 220 22.57 -18.95 -8.41
CA VAL A 220 23.41 -18.82 -9.61
C VAL A 220 24.29 -20.05 -9.81
N ARG A 221 24.91 -20.56 -8.73
CA ARG A 221 25.74 -21.78 -8.79
C ARG A 221 24.95 -23.02 -9.23
N HIS A 222 23.66 -23.08 -8.89
CA HIS A 222 22.76 -24.14 -9.33
C HIS A 222 22.05 -23.85 -10.66
N GLU A 223 22.43 -22.79 -11.36
CA GLU A 223 21.85 -22.38 -12.64
C GLU A 223 20.33 -22.15 -12.58
N TRP A 224 19.84 -21.60 -11.47
CA TRP A 224 18.41 -21.33 -11.32
C TRP A 224 17.99 -20.13 -12.17
N ASN A 225 16.81 -20.27 -12.77
CA ASN A 225 16.17 -19.19 -13.52
C ASN A 225 15.46 -18.21 -12.57
N ASN A 226 15.38 -16.95 -13.00
CA ASN A 226 14.61 -15.94 -12.30
C ASN A 226 13.10 -16.28 -12.33
N SER A 227 12.47 -16.29 -11.17
CA SER A 227 11.01 -16.33 -11.04
C SER A 227 10.48 -14.89 -10.97
N GLY A 228 10.28 -14.28 -12.13
CA GLY A 228 9.84 -12.90 -12.28
C GLY A 228 9.94 -12.42 -13.73
N SER A 229 10.15 -11.11 -13.92
CA SER A 229 10.35 -10.53 -15.25
C SER A 229 11.83 -10.63 -15.64
N THR A 230 12.09 -11.10 -16.86
CA THR A 230 13.41 -11.06 -17.48
C THR A 230 13.26 -10.40 -18.84
N ASN A 231 13.98 -9.31 -19.07
CA ASN A 231 13.97 -8.60 -20.34
C ASN A 231 15.32 -8.78 -21.05
N CYS A 232 15.29 -9.38 -22.24
CA CYS A 232 16.45 -9.61 -23.09
C CYS A 232 16.22 -8.89 -24.42
N THR A 233 16.80 -7.71 -24.58
CA THR A 233 16.72 -6.93 -25.83
C THR A 233 17.71 -7.39 -26.90
N SER A 234 18.69 -8.20 -26.52
CA SER A 234 19.67 -8.82 -27.41
C SER A 234 19.85 -10.30 -27.07
N HIS A 235 20.55 -11.04 -27.93
CA HIS A 235 20.76 -12.48 -27.73
C HIS A 235 21.54 -12.75 -26.43
N SER A 236 20.97 -13.57 -25.55
CA SER A 236 21.54 -13.96 -24.26
C SER A 236 22.70 -14.98 -24.33
N GLY A 237 23.37 -15.12 -25.47
CA GLY A 237 24.43 -16.12 -25.64
C GLY A 237 23.94 -17.58 -25.50
N THR A 238 24.86 -18.50 -25.22
CA THR A 238 24.57 -19.94 -25.07
C THR A 238 24.77 -20.40 -23.62
N GLY A 239 23.82 -21.19 -23.11
CA GLY A 239 23.85 -21.72 -21.75
C GLY A 239 23.66 -20.66 -20.66
N TYR A 240 23.77 -21.08 -19.39
CA TYR A 240 23.57 -20.20 -18.24
C TYR A 240 24.65 -19.11 -18.14
N GLN A 241 25.91 -19.46 -18.39
CA GLN A 241 27.01 -18.50 -18.37
C GLN A 241 26.81 -17.39 -19.42
N GLY A 242 26.38 -17.75 -20.65
CA GLY A 242 26.04 -16.76 -21.67
C GLY A 242 24.93 -15.80 -21.21
N PHE A 243 23.92 -16.32 -20.50
CA PHE A 243 22.85 -15.51 -19.92
C PHE A 243 23.37 -14.55 -18.85
N LEU A 244 24.27 -14.98 -17.96
CA LEU A 244 24.91 -14.13 -16.95
C LEU A 244 25.78 -13.01 -17.58
N ASP A 245 26.44 -13.31 -18.69
CA ASP A 245 27.32 -12.37 -19.40
C ASP A 245 26.55 -11.41 -20.33
N SER A 246 25.27 -11.68 -20.57
CA SER A 246 24.41 -10.87 -21.43
C SER A 246 23.97 -9.55 -20.78
N GLU A 247 23.32 -8.70 -21.58
CA GLU A 247 22.65 -7.47 -21.09
C GLU A 247 21.19 -7.71 -20.69
N CYS A 248 20.76 -8.97 -20.52
CA CYS A 248 19.42 -9.24 -20.01
C CYS A 248 19.26 -8.69 -18.60
N THR A 249 18.17 -7.97 -18.35
CA THR A 249 17.84 -7.35 -17.05
C THR A 249 16.82 -8.19 -16.30
N TRP A 250 17.15 -8.54 -15.06
CA TRP A 250 16.34 -9.46 -14.24
C TRP A 250 16.62 -9.38 -12.73
N LEU A 251 17.56 -8.54 -12.32
CA LEU A 251 17.90 -8.32 -10.91
C LEU A 251 17.40 -6.97 -10.43
N GLN A 252 16.88 -6.93 -9.21
CA GLN A 252 16.60 -5.69 -8.49
C GLN A 252 17.75 -5.41 -7.52
N PHE A 253 18.07 -4.13 -7.32
CA PHE A 253 19.24 -3.72 -6.56
C PHE A 253 18.91 -2.58 -5.61
N TRP A 254 19.53 -2.63 -4.43
CA TRP A 254 19.40 -1.59 -3.41
C TRP A 254 20.76 -1.21 -2.84
N PHE A 255 20.97 0.09 -2.66
CA PHE A 255 21.96 0.67 -1.76
C PHE A 255 21.28 1.13 -0.48
N GLU A 256 21.97 1.02 0.64
CA GLU A 256 21.67 1.78 1.86
C GLU A 256 22.74 2.85 2.04
N LEU A 257 22.36 4.11 2.13
CA LEU A 257 23.26 5.21 2.47
C LEU A 257 23.43 5.33 4.00
N ARG A 258 24.55 5.90 4.46
CA ARG A 258 24.71 6.25 5.89
C ARG A 258 23.83 7.44 6.25
N SER A 259 23.75 8.39 5.34
CA SER A 259 22.91 9.59 5.42
C SER A 259 22.34 9.92 4.05
N ALA A 260 21.15 10.51 3.99
CA ALA A 260 20.59 11.03 2.74
C ALA A 260 21.51 12.06 2.05
N SER A 261 22.38 12.73 2.83
CA SER A 261 23.40 13.64 2.30
C SER A 261 24.45 12.97 1.40
N ASP A 262 24.59 11.64 1.45
CA ASP A 262 25.57 10.90 0.65
C ASP A 262 25.07 10.64 -0.78
N ARG A 263 23.79 10.94 -1.07
CA ARG A 263 23.15 10.67 -2.37
C ARG A 263 23.85 11.34 -3.56
N PRO A 264 24.30 12.62 -3.50
CA PRO A 264 25.03 13.25 -4.60
C PRO A 264 26.34 12.53 -4.94
N ALA A 265 27.09 12.09 -3.92
CA ALA A 265 28.33 11.35 -4.13
C ALA A 265 28.09 9.97 -4.80
N LEU A 266 27.00 9.30 -4.43
CA LEU A 266 26.58 8.06 -5.10
C LEU A 266 26.13 8.32 -6.56
N GLN A 267 25.46 9.45 -6.82
CA GLN A 267 25.04 9.85 -8.17
C GLN A 267 26.25 10.09 -9.07
N ASP A 268 27.23 10.88 -8.59
CA ASP A 268 28.48 11.15 -9.33
C ASP A 268 29.22 9.84 -9.65
N TRP A 269 29.26 8.90 -8.70
CA TRP A 269 29.84 7.58 -8.92
C TRP A 269 29.09 6.77 -9.97
N LEU A 270 27.75 6.75 -9.92
CA LEU A 270 26.92 6.02 -10.88
C LEU A 270 27.10 6.58 -12.30
N ASP A 271 27.16 7.91 -12.43
CA ASP A 271 27.42 8.60 -13.69
C ASP A 271 28.80 8.26 -14.25
N GLY A 272 29.82 8.20 -13.37
CA GLY A 272 31.16 7.73 -13.71
C GLY A 272 31.18 6.27 -14.17
N TYR A 273 30.50 5.37 -13.45
CA TYR A 273 30.36 3.96 -13.80
C TYR A 273 29.73 3.80 -15.18
N ALA A 274 28.59 4.44 -15.43
CA ALA A 274 27.90 4.36 -16.71
C ALA A 274 28.77 4.93 -17.85
N ALA A 275 29.48 6.03 -17.61
CA ALA A 275 30.42 6.59 -18.59
C ALA A 275 31.58 5.63 -18.92
N GLU A 276 32.10 4.91 -17.93
CA GLU A 276 33.13 3.89 -18.15
C GLU A 276 32.59 2.71 -18.96
N GLN A 277 31.41 2.18 -18.61
CA GLN A 277 30.80 1.09 -19.36
C GLN A 277 30.45 1.49 -20.80
N ARG A 278 30.12 2.76 -21.06
CA ARG A 278 29.96 3.31 -22.42
C ARG A 278 31.27 3.32 -23.20
N LYS A 279 32.39 3.70 -22.57
CA LYS A 279 33.73 3.65 -23.20
C LYS A 279 34.14 2.21 -23.57
N LEU A 280 33.69 1.23 -22.80
CA LEU A 280 33.87 -0.20 -23.08
C LEU A 280 32.90 -0.73 -24.16
N GLY A 281 32.01 0.11 -24.70
CA GLY A 281 31.06 -0.25 -25.75
C GLY A 281 29.87 -1.10 -25.28
N ARG A 282 29.70 -1.28 -23.96
CA ARG A 282 28.59 -2.07 -23.39
C ARG A 282 27.29 -1.29 -23.36
N LEU A 283 27.25 -0.22 -22.56
CA LEU A 283 26.12 0.69 -22.53
C LEU A 283 26.20 1.54 -23.80
N GLN A 284 25.15 1.52 -24.61
CA GLN A 284 25.18 2.23 -25.90
C GLN A 284 24.43 3.56 -25.84
N ARG A 285 23.35 3.60 -25.06
CA ARG A 285 22.50 4.79 -24.89
C ARG A 285 23.13 5.77 -23.91
N ASN A 286 22.87 7.06 -24.14
CA ASN A 286 23.30 8.16 -23.27
C ASN A 286 22.09 8.80 -22.60
N THR A 287 21.33 8.00 -21.86
CA THR A 287 20.21 8.46 -21.03
C THR A 287 20.74 8.92 -19.67
N PRO A 288 20.07 9.87 -18.99
CA PRO A 288 20.44 10.26 -17.63
C PRO A 288 20.29 9.08 -16.66
N ASN A 289 21.34 8.81 -15.88
CA ASN A 289 21.25 7.83 -14.79
C ASN A 289 20.52 8.46 -13.62
N ARG A 290 19.74 7.66 -12.90
CA ARG A 290 18.93 8.14 -11.78
C ARG A 290 19.12 7.24 -10.57
N LEU A 291 19.13 7.88 -9.42
CA LEU A 291 18.98 7.23 -8.13
C LEU A 291 17.60 7.58 -7.62
N TYR A 292 16.79 6.58 -7.27
CA TYR A 292 15.49 6.78 -6.63
C TYR A 292 15.62 6.42 -5.16
N ASP A 293 15.17 7.28 -4.25
CA ASP A 293 14.87 6.81 -2.91
C ASP A 293 13.63 5.91 -2.89
N LEU A 294 13.32 5.28 -1.75
CA LEU A 294 12.20 4.33 -1.67
C LEU A 294 10.85 4.97 -2.06
N ALA A 295 10.58 6.21 -1.65
CA ALA A 295 9.31 6.86 -1.95
C ALA A 295 9.22 7.24 -3.44
N GLU A 296 10.29 7.81 -3.98
CA GLU A 296 10.40 8.14 -5.40
C GLU A 296 10.34 6.87 -6.27
N TRP A 297 10.88 5.75 -5.81
CA TRP A 297 10.84 4.47 -6.53
C TRP A 297 9.41 3.92 -6.63
N LEU A 298 8.65 3.95 -5.53
CA LEU A 298 7.25 3.54 -5.54
C LEU A 298 6.39 4.45 -6.45
N GLU A 299 6.72 5.74 -6.53
CA GLU A 299 6.08 6.68 -7.45
C GLU A 299 6.46 6.40 -8.91
N HIS A 300 7.74 6.17 -9.19
CA HIS A 300 8.25 5.82 -10.53
C HIS A 300 7.60 4.55 -11.08
N LEU A 301 7.48 3.52 -10.23
CA LEU A 301 6.78 2.27 -10.56
C LEU A 301 5.25 2.41 -10.60
N LYS A 302 4.70 3.57 -10.27
CA LYS A 302 3.25 3.84 -10.23
C LYS A 302 2.49 2.82 -9.38
N VAL A 303 3.07 2.43 -8.23
CA VAL A 303 2.45 1.50 -7.28
C VAL A 303 1.05 1.97 -6.87
N VAL A 304 0.89 3.29 -6.74
CA VAL A 304 -0.42 3.93 -6.73
C VAL A 304 -0.69 4.57 -8.09
N GLY A 305 -1.45 3.86 -8.93
CA GLY A 305 -1.84 4.35 -10.24
C GLY A 305 -2.72 5.60 -10.17
N ASN A 306 -2.69 6.39 -11.25
CA ASN A 306 -3.57 7.56 -11.40
C ASN A 306 -5.05 7.17 -11.29
N ASP A 307 -5.41 5.97 -11.73
CA ASP A 307 -6.78 5.45 -11.65
C ASP A 307 -7.25 5.28 -10.20
N SER A 308 -6.36 4.83 -9.31
CA SER A 308 -6.66 4.73 -7.88
C SER A 308 -6.90 6.12 -7.27
N LYS A 309 -6.06 7.10 -7.62
CA LYS A 309 -6.24 8.50 -7.20
C LYS A 309 -7.55 9.09 -7.73
N LEU A 310 -7.88 8.83 -9.00
CA LEU A 310 -9.14 9.26 -9.63
C LEU A 310 -10.36 8.62 -8.95
N SER A 311 -10.30 7.33 -8.62
CA SER A 311 -11.39 6.63 -7.92
C SER A 311 -11.70 7.24 -6.56
N ALA A 312 -10.67 7.68 -5.82
CA ALA A 312 -10.84 8.36 -4.54
C ALA A 312 -11.51 9.74 -4.72
N TRP A 313 -11.10 10.52 -5.73
CA TRP A 313 -11.75 11.79 -6.07
C TRP A 313 -13.21 11.62 -6.47
N LEU A 314 -13.53 10.59 -7.27
CA LEU A 314 -14.91 10.28 -7.64
C LEU A 314 -15.75 9.90 -6.42
N ALA A 315 -15.21 9.10 -5.49
CA ALA A 315 -15.91 8.73 -4.27
C ALA A 315 -16.15 9.94 -3.36
N PHE A 316 -15.20 10.87 -3.27
CA PHE A 316 -15.38 12.14 -2.55
C PHE A 316 -16.43 13.03 -3.24
N GLY A 317 -16.41 13.13 -4.57
CA GLY A 317 -17.44 13.83 -5.34
C GLY A 317 -18.84 13.24 -5.12
N PHE A 318 -18.95 11.92 -5.05
CA PHE A 318 -20.20 11.23 -4.73
C PHE A 318 -20.68 11.54 -3.30
N LEU A 319 -19.77 11.56 -2.32
CA LEU A 319 -20.10 12.01 -0.96
C LEU A 319 -20.66 13.44 -0.96
N VAL A 320 -20.04 14.36 -1.71
CA VAL A 320 -20.54 15.75 -1.85
C VAL A 320 -21.96 15.76 -2.43
N LEU A 321 -22.23 14.95 -3.45
CA LEU A 321 -23.57 14.81 -4.03
C LEU A 321 -24.59 14.31 -3.00
N CYS A 322 -24.23 13.30 -2.20
CA CYS A 322 -25.06 12.81 -1.09
C CYS A 322 -25.35 13.90 -0.04
N LEU A 323 -24.37 14.76 0.25
CA LEU A 323 -24.55 15.89 1.16
C LEU A 323 -25.49 16.94 0.60
N VAL A 324 -25.35 17.31 -0.67
CA VAL A 324 -26.27 18.26 -1.33
C VAL A 324 -27.71 17.74 -1.32
N ASN A 325 -27.90 16.44 -1.59
CA ASN A 325 -29.22 15.82 -1.51
C ASN A 325 -29.78 15.87 -0.07
N THR A 326 -28.94 15.57 0.92
CA THR A 326 -29.32 15.64 2.34
C THR A 326 -29.70 17.06 2.77
N ILE A 327 -28.96 18.09 2.30
CA ILE A 327 -29.31 19.51 2.51
C ILE A 327 -30.70 19.80 1.96
N GLY A 328 -31.01 19.35 0.74
CA GLY A 328 -32.33 19.52 0.12
C GLY A 328 -33.46 18.89 0.95
N LEU A 329 -33.26 17.65 1.41
CA LEU A 329 -34.22 16.93 2.26
C LEU A 329 -34.41 17.61 3.62
N LEU A 330 -33.34 18.10 4.24
CA LEU A 330 -33.39 18.85 5.50
C LEU A 330 -34.12 20.19 5.33
N LEU A 331 -33.86 20.91 4.23
CA LEU A 331 -34.53 22.16 3.93
C LEU A 331 -36.04 21.94 3.74
N ALA A 332 -36.43 20.90 3.00
CA ALA A 332 -37.83 20.50 2.86
C ALA A 332 -38.47 20.15 4.21
N LYS A 333 -37.80 19.32 5.02
CA LYS A 333 -38.29 18.89 6.34
C LYS A 333 -38.47 20.07 7.31
N PHE A 334 -37.53 21.02 7.34
CA PHE A 334 -37.62 22.18 8.20
C PHE A 334 -38.65 23.21 7.72
N SER A 335 -38.87 23.31 6.40
CA SER A 335 -39.89 24.18 5.82
C SER A 335 -41.30 23.72 6.21
N VAL A 336 -41.56 22.41 6.20
CA VAL A 336 -42.84 21.84 6.67
C VAL A 336 -43.05 22.08 8.18
N ARG A 337 -41.98 22.16 8.97
CA ARG A 337 -42.04 22.43 10.43
C ARG A 337 -42.02 23.91 10.79
N ALA A 338 -42.00 24.81 9.80
CA ALA A 338 -41.91 26.24 10.05
C ALA A 338 -43.07 26.78 10.93
N PRO A 339 -44.34 26.32 10.80
CA PRO A 339 -45.43 26.80 11.67
C PRO A 339 -45.20 26.47 13.16
N GLU A 340 -44.64 25.29 13.47
CA GLU A 340 -44.28 24.89 14.84
C GLU A 340 -43.18 25.82 15.41
N VAL A 341 -42.23 26.23 14.56
CA VAL A 341 -41.20 27.20 14.92
C VAL A 341 -41.82 28.58 15.18
N GLY A 342 -42.78 29.00 14.36
CA GLY A 342 -43.52 30.25 14.53
C GLY A 342 -44.21 30.33 15.89
N VAL A 343 -44.92 29.27 16.30
CA VAL A 343 -45.58 29.20 17.62
C VAL A 343 -44.56 29.24 18.76
N ARG A 344 -43.46 28.48 18.68
CA ARG A 344 -42.41 28.49 19.72
C ARG A 344 -41.76 29.86 19.87
N ARG A 345 -41.50 30.54 18.75
CA ARG A 345 -40.97 31.91 18.76
C ARG A 345 -41.96 32.91 19.34
N ALA A 346 -43.26 32.74 19.09
CA ALA A 346 -44.31 33.57 19.69
C ALA A 346 -44.42 33.36 21.21
N LEU A 347 -44.17 32.13 21.69
CA LEU A 347 -44.12 31.78 23.11
C LEU A 347 -42.80 32.19 23.81
N GLY A 348 -41.88 32.86 23.11
CA GLY A 348 -40.65 33.41 23.69
C GLY A 348 -39.36 32.62 23.45
N ALA A 349 -39.38 31.53 22.66
CA ALA A 349 -38.15 30.80 22.35
C ALA A 349 -37.18 31.64 21.49
N SER A 350 -35.91 31.67 21.90
CA SER A 350 -34.85 32.39 21.21
C SER A 350 -34.42 31.69 19.91
N ARG A 351 -33.81 32.46 18.98
CA ARG A 351 -33.24 31.89 17.74
C ARG A 351 -32.14 30.87 18.02
N LYS A 352 -31.37 31.06 19.11
CA LYS A 352 -30.30 30.13 19.51
C LYS A 352 -30.84 28.77 19.94
N GLU A 353 -31.96 28.74 20.66
CA GLU A 353 -32.59 27.47 21.09
C GLU A 353 -33.10 26.66 19.90
N ILE A 354 -33.70 27.33 18.91
CA ILE A 354 -34.17 26.70 17.67
C ILE A 354 -32.97 26.19 16.85
N PHE A 355 -31.91 26.98 16.76
CA PHE A 355 -30.67 26.60 16.09
C PHE A 355 -30.06 25.34 16.72
N HIS A 356 -29.88 25.31 18.04
CA HIS A 356 -29.35 24.14 18.74
C HIS A 356 -30.23 22.90 18.58
N GLN A 357 -31.56 23.07 18.57
CA GLN A 357 -32.47 21.95 18.36
C GLN A 357 -32.33 21.34 16.95
N PHE A 358 -32.32 22.15 15.90
CA PHE A 358 -32.19 21.64 14.54
C PHE A 358 -30.78 21.13 14.22
N LEU A 359 -29.76 21.76 14.81
CA LEU A 359 -28.38 21.29 14.72
C LEU A 359 -28.21 19.93 15.41
N THR A 360 -28.81 19.74 16.59
CA THR A 360 -28.79 18.41 17.26
C THR A 360 -29.57 17.36 16.47
N GLU A 361 -30.70 17.72 15.86
CA GLU A 361 -31.45 16.80 14.99
C GLU A 361 -30.64 16.37 13.75
N THR A 362 -29.92 17.29 13.12
CA THR A 362 -29.01 16.99 11.99
C THR A 362 -27.79 16.21 12.43
N THR A 363 -27.23 16.52 13.60
CA THR A 363 -26.11 15.76 14.18
C THR A 363 -26.50 14.31 14.45
N VAL A 364 -27.72 14.04 14.95
CA VAL A 364 -28.19 12.66 15.19
C VAL A 364 -28.35 11.89 13.88
N ILE A 365 -28.86 12.54 12.81
CA ILE A 365 -28.90 11.93 11.46
C ILE A 365 -27.48 11.61 10.99
N GLY A 366 -26.54 12.53 11.22
CA GLY A 366 -25.13 12.37 10.92
C GLY A 366 -24.48 11.19 11.62
N LEU A 367 -24.70 11.07 12.92
CA LEU A 367 -24.20 9.95 13.72
C LEU A 367 -24.78 8.62 13.25
N ALA A 368 -26.09 8.56 12.98
CA ALA A 368 -26.74 7.35 12.48
C ALA A 368 -26.23 6.96 11.08
N GLY A 369 -26.14 7.93 10.16
CA GLY A 369 -25.64 7.72 8.81
C GLY A 369 -24.15 7.39 8.76
N GLY A 370 -23.33 8.04 9.59
CA GLY A 370 -21.91 7.74 9.71
C GLY A 370 -21.63 6.37 10.30
N MET A 371 -22.36 5.98 11.36
CA MET A 371 -22.25 4.64 11.94
C MET A 371 -22.71 3.56 10.96
N LEU A 372 -23.84 3.76 10.27
CA LEU A 372 -24.29 2.83 9.24
C LEU A 372 -23.32 2.78 8.05
N GLY A 373 -22.81 3.94 7.61
CA GLY A 373 -21.83 4.03 6.53
C GLY A 373 -20.52 3.33 6.87
N LEU A 374 -20.09 3.40 8.13
CA LEU A 374 -18.93 2.66 8.61
C LEU A 374 -19.16 1.14 8.58
N LEU A 375 -20.33 0.67 9.02
CA LEU A 375 -20.70 -0.75 8.93
C LEU A 375 -20.74 -1.22 7.46
N LEU A 376 -21.26 -0.39 6.56
CA LEU A 376 -21.27 -0.67 5.13
C LEU A 376 -19.86 -0.66 4.53
N ALA A 377 -18.98 0.24 4.95
CA ALA A 377 -17.58 0.27 4.51
C ALA A 377 -16.83 -0.99 4.94
N VAL A 378 -16.98 -1.40 6.21
CA VAL A 378 -16.42 -2.66 6.71
C VAL A 378 -16.94 -3.85 5.91
N GLY A 379 -18.26 -3.89 5.65
CA GLY A 379 -18.87 -4.93 4.84
C GLY A 379 -18.35 -4.94 3.40
N ALA A 380 -18.18 -3.77 2.78
CA ALA A 380 -17.64 -3.64 1.43
C ALA A 380 -16.17 -4.11 1.36
N LEU A 381 -15.33 -3.67 2.31
CA LEU A 381 -13.93 -4.11 2.41
C LEU A 381 -13.82 -5.62 2.67
N ALA A 382 -14.70 -6.19 3.50
CA ALA A 382 -14.77 -7.63 3.72
C ALA A 382 -15.12 -8.39 2.43
N LEU A 383 -16.13 -7.92 1.69
CA LEU A 383 -16.50 -8.52 0.39
C LEU A 383 -15.36 -8.42 -0.63
N ILE A 384 -14.66 -7.28 -0.67
CA ILE A 384 -13.47 -7.06 -1.51
C ILE A 384 -12.34 -8.03 -1.12
N SER A 385 -12.09 -8.21 0.19
CA SER A 385 -11.07 -9.12 0.70
C SER A 385 -11.32 -10.59 0.38
N MET A 386 -12.58 -10.98 0.17
CA MET A 386 -12.94 -12.34 -0.21
C MET A 386 -12.65 -12.66 -1.69
N GLN A 387 -12.52 -11.63 -2.55
CA GLN A 387 -12.30 -11.84 -3.98
C GLN A 387 -10.85 -12.21 -4.30
N SER A 388 -9.87 -11.64 -3.60
CA SER A 388 -8.47 -12.00 -3.78
C SER A 388 -7.64 -11.72 -2.52
N LYS A 389 -6.56 -12.50 -2.34
CA LYS A 389 -5.60 -12.29 -1.25
C LYS A 389 -4.88 -10.94 -1.36
N GLN A 390 -4.63 -10.45 -2.58
CA GLN A 390 -4.03 -9.14 -2.83
C GLN A 390 -4.94 -8.02 -2.27
N LEU A 391 -6.24 -8.11 -2.56
CA LEU A 391 -7.24 -7.16 -2.05
C LEU A 391 -7.40 -7.26 -0.53
N ALA A 392 -7.27 -8.46 0.06
CA ALA A 392 -7.29 -8.64 1.51
C ALA A 392 -6.12 -7.97 2.23
N LEU A 393 -4.96 -7.83 1.57
CA LEU A 393 -3.80 -7.13 2.12
C LEU A 393 -4.08 -5.62 2.24
N VAL A 394 -4.77 -5.06 1.25
CA VAL A 394 -5.07 -3.63 1.13
C VAL A 394 -6.34 -3.23 1.88
N ALA A 395 -7.28 -4.16 2.07
CA ALA A 395 -8.56 -3.93 2.74
C ALA A 395 -8.49 -3.94 4.28
N ARG A 396 -7.33 -3.61 4.87
CA ARG A 396 -7.15 -3.55 6.33
C ARG A 396 -7.45 -2.14 6.83
N MET A 397 -8.52 -2.01 7.59
CA MET A 397 -8.85 -0.74 8.24
C MET A 397 -8.21 -0.71 9.62
N ASP A 398 -7.37 0.30 9.86
CA ASP A 398 -6.77 0.55 11.17
C ASP A 398 -7.68 1.45 12.03
N TRP A 399 -7.29 1.64 13.29
CA TRP A 399 -8.04 2.48 14.21
C TRP A 399 -8.05 3.96 13.80
N VAL A 400 -6.98 4.44 13.16
CA VAL A 400 -6.86 5.83 12.72
C VAL A 400 -7.86 6.12 11.60
N MET A 401 -7.96 5.24 10.61
CA MET A 401 -8.92 5.32 9.51
C MET A 401 -10.36 5.19 10.01
N LEU A 402 -10.61 4.32 10.99
CA LEU A 402 -11.91 4.22 11.67
C LEU A 402 -12.35 5.55 12.30
N VAL A 403 -11.47 6.17 13.09
CA VAL A 403 -11.74 7.45 13.75
C VAL A 403 -11.86 8.59 12.73
N ALA A 404 -10.97 8.64 11.75
CA ALA A 404 -10.99 9.66 10.69
C ALA A 404 -12.28 9.58 9.87
N THR A 405 -12.74 8.36 9.55
CA THR A 405 -14.02 8.09 8.88
C THR A 405 -15.20 8.61 9.68
N PHE A 406 -15.27 8.23 10.95
CA PHE A 406 -16.37 8.63 11.82
C PHE A 406 -16.40 10.16 11.98
N ALA A 407 -15.23 10.78 12.18
CA ALA A 407 -15.10 12.22 12.27
C ALA A 407 -15.52 12.92 10.97
N MET A 408 -15.11 12.41 9.80
CA MET A 408 -15.49 12.94 8.49
C MET A 408 -17.01 12.86 8.28
N ALA A 409 -17.64 11.75 8.63
CA ALA A 409 -19.10 11.58 8.51
C ALA A 409 -19.87 12.56 9.40
N VAL A 410 -19.43 12.73 10.65
CA VAL A 410 -20.03 13.70 11.59
C VAL A 410 -19.85 15.13 11.08
N ALA A 411 -18.65 15.49 10.64
CA ALA A 411 -18.37 16.81 10.08
C ALA A 411 -19.22 17.09 8.84
N ALA A 412 -19.33 16.12 7.93
CA ALA A 412 -20.14 16.23 6.72
C ALA A 412 -21.63 16.48 7.05
N ALA A 413 -22.18 15.76 8.02
CA ALA A 413 -23.56 15.94 8.46
C ALA A 413 -23.81 17.29 9.15
N MET A 414 -22.85 17.76 9.97
CA MET A 414 -22.92 19.08 10.57
C MET A 414 -22.90 20.17 9.49
N LEU A 415 -22.02 20.06 8.50
CA LEU A 415 -21.94 20.97 7.36
C LEU A 415 -23.26 20.99 6.57
N ALA A 416 -23.83 19.81 6.29
CA ALA A 416 -25.14 19.70 5.63
C ALA A 416 -26.29 20.30 6.47
N GLY A 417 -26.19 20.26 7.80
CA GLY A 417 -27.19 20.80 8.70
C GLY A 417 -27.15 22.33 8.88
N LEU A 418 -26.00 22.97 8.65
CA LEU A 418 -25.81 24.41 8.92
C LEU A 418 -26.74 25.29 8.09
N LEU A 419 -26.76 25.12 6.76
CA LEU A 419 -27.53 25.97 5.85
C LEU A 419 -29.06 25.86 6.09
N PRO A 420 -29.66 24.64 6.15
CA PRO A 420 -31.08 24.50 6.45
C PRO A 420 -31.46 25.06 7.83
N THR A 421 -30.62 24.82 8.83
CA THR A 421 -30.87 25.30 10.20
C THR A 421 -30.82 26.82 10.27
N TRP A 422 -29.84 27.44 9.59
CA TRP A 422 -29.74 28.89 9.52
C TRP A 422 -30.94 29.53 8.83
N ARG A 423 -31.39 28.97 7.69
CA ARG A 423 -32.62 29.44 7.01
C ARG A 423 -33.87 29.28 7.87
N ALA A 424 -34.03 28.14 8.56
CA ALA A 424 -35.18 27.91 9.44
C ALA A 424 -35.27 28.95 10.59
N CYS A 425 -34.14 29.46 11.06
CA CYS A 425 -34.11 30.49 12.11
C CYS A 425 -34.53 31.89 11.63
N GLN A 426 -34.53 32.14 10.32
CA GLN A 426 -34.87 33.44 9.74
C GLN A 426 -36.38 33.64 9.50
N VAL A 427 -37.19 32.59 9.64
CA VAL A 427 -38.65 32.67 9.43
C VAL A 427 -39.28 33.63 10.44
N THR A 428 -40.02 34.62 9.95
CA THR A 428 -40.71 35.62 10.75
C THR A 428 -42.03 35.07 11.31
N PRO A 429 -42.30 35.18 12.63
CA PRO A 429 -43.48 34.57 13.26
C PRO A 429 -44.81 35.10 12.69
N ALA A 430 -44.86 36.39 12.35
CA ALA A 430 -46.08 37.08 11.95
C ALA A 430 -46.66 36.63 10.60
N LEU A 431 -45.81 36.13 9.68
CA LEU A 431 -46.23 35.72 8.35
C LEU A 431 -46.87 34.32 8.33
N GLN A 432 -46.52 33.43 9.26
CA GLN A 432 -46.99 32.03 9.25
C GLN A 432 -48.23 31.76 10.10
N LEU A 433 -48.50 32.59 11.11
CA LEU A 433 -49.74 32.52 11.89
C LEU A 433 -50.98 32.97 11.07
N LYS A 434 -50.76 33.64 9.94
CA LYS A 434 -51.83 34.16 9.06
C LYS A 434 -52.17 33.22 7.90
N SER A 435 -51.38 32.17 7.69
CA SER A 435 -51.52 31.24 6.56
C SER A 435 -52.09 29.87 6.95
N GLN A 436 -52.66 29.74 8.16
CA GLN A 436 -53.43 28.56 8.58
C GLN A 436 -54.92 28.81 8.45
#